data_AF-A0A519EG56-F1
#
_entry.id   AF-A0A519EG56-F1
#
_cell.length_a   1.000
_cell.length_b   1.000
_cell.length_c   1.000
_cell.angle_alpha   90.00
_cell.angle_beta   90.00
_cell.angle_gamma   90.00
#
_symmetry.space_group_name_H-M   'P 1'
#
loop_
_entity.id
_entity.type
_entity.pdbx_description
1 polymer ?
#
loop_
_entity_poly.entity_id
_entity_poly.type
_entity_poly.pdbx_seq_one_letter_code
_entity_poly.pdbx_strand_id
1 'polypeptide(L)'
;MKIKHTFVATLVAIATSAAFASGNHAGTHAHGDEDSAIGKPGKAQQVTRTVNVDMTDNMRFTPASIDVKQGETIRFKVKNSGQVKHEFVLGTEQELKEHYQVMLKNPEMEHEDPQMITLAGGKTGEVIWQFTKAGKVDFACLQPGHYDAGMKGAVTVAKSGSKAASTKPGSKADGHADHAH
;
A
#
# COMPACT_ATOMS: atom_id res chain seq x y z
N MET A 1 -45.37 -10.41 -68.62
CA MET A 1 -44.23 -11.33 -68.65
C MET A 1 -42.96 -10.56 -68.31
N LYS A 2 -42.35 -10.81 -67.14
CA LYS A 2 -40.92 -10.57 -66.79
C LYS A 2 -40.72 -10.95 -65.32
N ILE A 3 -40.28 -12.18 -65.13
CA ILE A 3 -39.84 -12.81 -63.88
C ILE A 3 -38.59 -12.08 -63.40
N LYS A 4 -38.52 -11.70 -62.11
CA LYS A 4 -37.25 -11.30 -61.48
C LYS A 4 -37.14 -11.84 -60.05
N HIS A 5 -36.59 -13.05 -59.99
CA HIS A 5 -35.60 -13.59 -59.05
C HIS A 5 -35.66 -13.16 -57.58
N THR A 6 -36.18 -14.08 -56.77
CA THR A 6 -35.98 -14.18 -55.32
C THR A 6 -34.48 -14.40 -55.03
N PHE A 7 -33.83 -13.45 -54.37
CA PHE A 7 -32.46 -13.60 -53.87
C PHE A 7 -32.47 -14.40 -52.56
N VAL A 8 -31.79 -15.54 -52.57
CA VAL A 8 -31.49 -16.36 -51.39
C VAL A 8 -30.34 -15.69 -50.64
N ALA A 9 -30.59 -15.26 -49.39
CA ALA A 9 -29.57 -14.72 -48.50
C ALA A 9 -28.84 -15.87 -47.79
N THR A 10 -27.64 -16.20 -48.25
CA THR A 10 -26.76 -17.18 -47.59
C THR A 10 -25.99 -16.49 -46.46
N LEU A 11 -26.31 -16.84 -45.22
CA LEU A 11 -25.56 -16.45 -44.02
C LEU A 11 -24.24 -17.23 -43.97
N VAL A 12 -23.11 -16.55 -44.15
CA VAL A 12 -21.77 -17.08 -43.86
C VAL A 12 -21.30 -16.47 -42.56
N ALA A 13 -21.36 -17.24 -41.47
CA ALA A 13 -20.78 -16.87 -40.18
C ALA A 13 -19.29 -17.22 -40.20
N ILE A 14 -18.43 -16.20 -40.31
CA ILE A 14 -16.97 -16.34 -40.13
C ILE A 14 -16.69 -16.13 -38.64
N ALA A 15 -16.46 -17.23 -37.91
CA ALA A 15 -15.94 -17.17 -36.56
C ALA A 15 -14.42 -16.94 -36.64
N THR A 16 -13.98 -15.70 -36.42
CA THR A 16 -12.56 -15.39 -36.23
C THR A 16 -12.13 -15.82 -34.83
N SER A 17 -11.22 -16.79 -34.77
CA SER A 17 -10.57 -17.22 -33.53
C SER A 17 -9.77 -16.06 -32.94
N ALA A 18 -10.08 -15.66 -31.71
CA ALA A 18 -9.24 -14.75 -30.95
C ALA A 18 -7.92 -15.45 -30.62
N ALA A 19 -6.83 -15.03 -31.26
CA ALA A 19 -5.49 -15.36 -30.82
C ALA A 19 -5.21 -14.58 -29.53
N PHE A 20 -5.31 -15.25 -28.38
CA PHE A 20 -4.75 -14.73 -27.14
C PHE A 20 -3.23 -14.83 -27.23
N ALA A 21 -2.59 -13.72 -27.60
CA ALA A 21 -1.18 -13.52 -27.34
C ALA A 21 -1.03 -13.38 -25.81
N SER A 22 -0.81 -14.50 -25.12
CA SER A 22 -0.33 -14.49 -23.75
C SER A 22 1.09 -13.93 -23.78
N GLY A 23 1.21 -12.63 -23.47
CA GLY A 23 2.49 -11.99 -23.22
C GLY A 23 3.13 -12.66 -22.01
N ASN A 24 4.14 -13.49 -22.25
CA ASN A 24 4.93 -14.13 -21.22
C ASN A 24 5.85 -13.07 -20.58
N HIS A 25 5.34 -12.32 -19.60
CA HIS A 25 6.17 -11.46 -18.77
C HIS A 25 7.03 -12.35 -17.86
N ALA A 26 8.21 -12.70 -18.35
CA ALA A 26 9.32 -13.19 -17.56
C ALA A 26 9.84 -12.04 -16.68
N GLY A 27 9.12 -11.79 -15.58
CA GLY A 27 9.53 -10.95 -14.46
C GLY A 27 9.27 -11.74 -13.18
N THR A 28 10.03 -12.81 -12.99
CA THR A 28 9.93 -13.66 -11.80
C THR A 28 10.65 -13.00 -10.63
N HIS A 29 9.96 -12.07 -9.96
CA HIS A 29 10.22 -11.70 -8.57
C HIS A 29 8.90 -11.38 -7.87
N ALA A 30 7.91 -12.29 -7.99
CA ALA A 30 6.74 -12.25 -7.13
C ALA A 30 7.15 -12.69 -5.72
N HIS A 31 7.67 -11.77 -4.90
CA HIS A 31 7.80 -11.95 -3.46
C HIS A 31 6.43 -11.79 -2.78
N GLY A 32 5.49 -12.63 -3.19
CA GLY A 32 4.22 -12.85 -2.51
C GLY A 32 4.33 -14.04 -1.58
N ASP A 33 5.44 -14.16 -0.83
CA ASP A 33 5.57 -15.20 0.18
C ASP A 33 4.52 -14.95 1.27
N GLU A 34 3.73 -15.97 1.60
CA GLU A 34 2.77 -15.93 2.73
C GLU A 34 3.45 -15.66 4.08
N ASP A 35 4.78 -15.50 4.10
CA ASP A 35 5.63 -15.28 5.25
C ASP A 35 6.49 -14.01 5.17
N SER A 36 6.08 -12.99 4.38
CA SER A 36 6.81 -11.71 4.35
C SER A 36 7.00 -11.13 5.77
N ALA A 37 8.07 -10.36 5.98
CA ALA A 37 8.37 -9.77 7.29
C ALA A 37 7.29 -8.77 7.75
N ILE A 38 6.53 -8.22 6.81
CA ILE A 38 5.62 -7.09 7.04
C ILE A 38 4.13 -7.43 6.91
N GLY A 39 3.77 -8.65 6.49
CA GLY A 39 2.39 -9.07 6.33
C GLY A 39 2.10 -9.81 5.02
N LYS A 40 0.92 -9.59 4.45
CA LYS A 40 0.55 -10.12 3.13
C LYS A 40 -0.51 -9.25 2.44
N PRO A 41 -0.71 -9.39 1.12
CA PRO A 41 -1.82 -8.74 0.43
C PRO A 41 -3.16 -9.07 1.08
N GLY A 42 -3.96 -8.03 1.34
CA GLY A 42 -5.26 -8.16 1.98
C GLY A 42 -6.41 -8.28 0.98
N LYS A 43 -7.55 -8.82 1.42
CA LYS A 43 -8.79 -8.89 0.63
C LYS A 43 -9.73 -7.76 0.99
N ALA A 44 -10.38 -7.15 0.00
CA ALA A 44 -11.30 -6.04 0.19
C ALA A 44 -12.43 -6.34 1.19
N GLN A 45 -12.94 -7.58 1.20
CA GLN A 45 -14.01 -8.03 2.10
C GLN A 45 -13.53 -8.23 3.55
N GLN A 46 -12.21 -8.28 3.78
CA GLN A 46 -11.61 -8.47 5.10
C GLN A 46 -11.07 -7.16 5.69
N VAL A 47 -11.26 -6.03 5.01
CA VAL A 47 -10.80 -4.71 5.47
C VAL A 47 -11.49 -4.37 6.79
N THR A 48 -10.66 -4.13 7.81
CA THR A 48 -11.10 -3.75 9.15
C THR A 48 -11.24 -2.24 9.29
N ARG A 49 -10.37 -1.47 8.62
CA ARG A 49 -10.47 0.00 8.53
C ARG A 49 -9.71 0.55 7.33
N THR A 50 -10.06 1.78 6.96
CA THR A 50 -9.38 2.56 5.92
C THR A 50 -8.53 3.64 6.55
N VAL A 51 -7.31 3.81 6.06
CA VAL A 51 -6.41 4.93 6.40
C VAL A 51 -6.20 5.76 5.15
N ASN A 52 -6.50 7.06 5.22
CA ASN A 52 -6.19 7.98 4.13
C ASN A 52 -4.74 8.46 4.28
N VAL A 53 -3.96 8.38 3.21
CA VAL A 53 -2.58 8.86 3.16
C VAL A 53 -2.46 9.84 2.01
N ASP A 54 -1.96 11.04 2.27
CA ASP A 54 -1.69 12.05 1.25
C ASP A 54 -0.18 12.19 1.01
N MET A 55 0.21 12.31 -0.25
CA MET A 55 1.56 12.54 -0.73
C MET A 55 1.62 13.92 -1.36
N THR A 56 2.64 14.72 -1.04
CA THR A 56 2.80 16.06 -1.60
C THR A 56 4.23 16.34 -2.03
N ASP A 57 4.44 17.38 -2.83
CA ASP A 57 5.74 17.74 -3.40
C ASP A 57 6.76 18.27 -2.38
N ASN A 58 6.38 18.40 -1.11
CA ASN A 58 7.31 18.64 0.00
C ASN A 58 8.06 17.36 0.44
N MET A 59 7.91 16.26 -0.29
CA MET A 59 8.52 14.96 -0.03
C MET A 59 8.07 14.37 1.31
N ARG A 60 6.79 14.49 1.65
CA ARG A 60 6.20 13.92 2.89
C ARG A 60 4.91 13.17 2.61
N PHE A 61 4.67 12.19 3.48
CA PHE A 61 3.38 11.54 3.66
C PHE A 61 2.62 12.19 4.81
N THR A 62 1.30 12.29 4.69
CA THR A 62 0.41 12.70 5.76
C THR A 62 -0.73 11.67 5.91
N PRO A 63 -0.82 10.93 7.02
CA PRO A 63 0.14 10.90 8.14
C PRO A 63 1.44 10.17 7.79
N ALA A 64 2.53 10.52 8.48
CA ALA A 64 3.81 9.81 8.39
C ALA A 64 3.95 8.66 9.41
N SER A 65 3.03 8.55 10.38
CA SER A 65 3.00 7.49 11.40
C SER A 65 1.58 6.94 11.52
N ILE A 66 1.45 5.61 11.52
CA ILE A 66 0.16 4.92 11.53
C ILE A 66 0.24 3.76 12.53
N ASP A 67 -0.64 3.75 13.54
CA ASP A 67 -0.71 2.64 14.49
C ASP A 67 -1.75 1.62 14.05
N VAL A 68 -1.39 0.34 13.94
CA VAL A 68 -2.26 -0.78 13.60
C VAL A 68 -2.11 -1.90 14.64
N LYS A 69 -3.00 -2.90 14.61
CA LYS A 69 -2.88 -4.13 15.39
C LYS A 69 -2.56 -5.31 14.50
N GLN A 70 -1.83 -6.27 15.06
CA GLN A 70 -1.57 -7.54 14.40
C GLN A 70 -2.89 -8.24 14.01
N GLY A 71 -3.00 -8.66 12.77
CA GLY A 71 -4.18 -9.28 12.18
C GLY A 71 -5.11 -8.31 11.48
N GLU A 72 -4.95 -6.98 11.67
CA GLU A 72 -5.74 -6.00 10.93
C GLU A 72 -5.44 -6.06 9.43
N THR A 73 -6.50 -6.00 8.64
CA THR A 73 -6.42 -5.69 7.20
C THR A 73 -6.77 -4.23 7.01
N ILE A 74 -5.82 -3.45 6.53
CA ILE A 74 -5.95 -2.02 6.30
C ILE A 74 -6.09 -1.75 4.81
N ARG A 75 -7.05 -0.90 4.46
CA ARG A 75 -7.08 -0.24 3.15
C ARG A 75 -6.38 1.10 3.27
N PHE A 76 -5.20 1.25 2.68
CA PHE A 76 -4.56 2.54 2.50
C PHE A 76 -5.18 3.20 1.26
N LYS A 77 -5.95 4.27 1.45
CA LYS A 77 -6.42 5.11 0.36
C LYS A 77 -5.39 6.22 0.17
N VAL A 78 -4.57 6.09 -0.87
CA VAL A 78 -3.42 6.95 -1.12
C VAL A 78 -3.80 8.01 -2.15
N LYS A 79 -3.61 9.28 -1.82
CA LYS A 79 -3.77 10.40 -2.73
C LYS A 79 -2.42 11.05 -2.98
N ASN A 80 -2.17 11.42 -4.23
CA ASN A 80 -1.11 12.36 -4.57
C ASN A 80 -1.72 13.74 -4.77
N SER A 81 -1.58 14.63 -3.79
CA SER A 81 -2.01 16.04 -3.91
C SER A 81 -0.93 16.95 -4.51
N GLY A 82 0.25 16.40 -4.79
CA GLY A 82 1.31 17.06 -5.54
C GLY A 82 1.10 17.04 -7.05
N GLN A 83 2.09 17.59 -7.76
CA GLN A 83 2.15 17.61 -9.22
C GLN A 83 3.07 16.51 -9.77
N VAL A 84 4.13 16.16 -9.03
CA VAL A 84 5.09 15.14 -9.49
C VAL A 84 4.61 13.73 -9.17
N LYS A 85 5.18 12.74 -9.85
CA LYS A 85 4.90 11.33 -9.60
C LYS A 85 5.41 10.94 -8.21
N HIS A 86 4.57 10.25 -7.44
CA HIS A 86 4.91 9.74 -6.11
C HIS A 86 4.52 8.27 -5.97
N GLU A 87 5.15 7.61 -5.02
CA GLU A 87 4.94 6.19 -4.73
C GLU A 87 4.67 5.99 -3.25
N PHE A 88 3.87 4.98 -2.96
CA PHE A 88 3.70 4.43 -1.63
C PHE A 88 4.07 2.94 -1.69
N VAL A 89 5.20 2.59 -1.09
CA VAL A 89 5.72 1.22 -1.05
C VAL A 89 5.84 0.80 0.42
N LEU A 90 5.17 -0.27 0.83
CA LEU A 90 5.37 -0.87 2.16
C LEU A 90 6.57 -1.83 2.11
N GLY A 91 7.38 -1.85 3.17
CA GLY A 91 8.54 -2.75 3.28
C GLY A 91 9.22 -2.64 4.63
N THR A 92 10.21 -3.49 4.88
CA THR A 92 11.22 -3.20 5.90
C THR A 92 12.13 -2.07 5.41
N GLU A 93 12.77 -1.35 6.33
CA GLU A 93 13.74 -0.31 5.96
C GLU A 93 14.84 -0.83 5.02
N GLN A 94 15.30 -2.06 5.25
CA GLN A 94 16.31 -2.70 4.41
C GLN A 94 15.79 -2.95 2.99
N GLU A 95 14.63 -3.58 2.85
CA GLU A 95 14.02 -3.86 1.53
C GLU A 95 13.78 -2.56 0.76
N LEU A 96 13.23 -1.53 1.40
CA LEU A 96 12.98 -0.23 0.76
C LEU A 96 14.28 0.45 0.31
N LYS A 97 15.35 0.35 1.12
CA LYS A 97 16.65 0.92 0.76
C LYS A 97 17.29 0.18 -0.40
N GLU A 98 17.27 -1.16 -0.39
CA GLU A 98 17.79 -1.98 -1.49
C GLU A 98 17.03 -1.70 -2.79
N HIS A 99 15.70 -1.63 -2.70
CA HIS A 99 14.85 -1.28 -3.83
C HIS A 99 15.18 0.12 -4.37
N TYR A 100 15.34 1.12 -3.49
CA TYR A 100 15.77 2.45 -3.91
C TYR A 100 17.11 2.44 -4.66
N GLN A 101 18.08 1.61 -4.23
CA GLN A 101 19.36 1.48 -4.96
C GLN A 101 19.19 0.86 -6.35
N VAL A 102 18.23 -0.04 -6.55
CA VAL A 102 17.90 -0.58 -7.88
C VAL A 102 17.29 0.50 -8.77
N MET A 103 16.38 1.31 -8.23
CA MET A 103 15.75 2.42 -8.95
C MET A 103 16.75 3.51 -9.34
N LEU A 104 17.74 3.80 -8.50
CA LEU A 104 18.82 4.72 -8.86
C LEU A 104 19.66 4.24 -10.06
N LYS A 105 19.84 2.93 -10.21
CA LYS A 105 20.57 2.34 -11.34
C LYS A 105 19.72 2.24 -12.61
N ASN A 106 18.40 2.16 -12.45
CA ASN A 106 17.45 1.94 -13.54
C ASN A 106 16.25 2.92 -13.41
N PRO A 107 16.45 4.23 -13.58
CA PRO A 107 15.44 5.25 -13.27
C PRO A 107 14.18 5.20 -14.16
N GLU A 108 14.28 4.56 -15.32
CA GLU A 108 13.16 4.37 -16.26
C GLU A 108 12.38 3.07 -16.00
N MET A 109 12.79 2.25 -15.04
CA MET A 109 12.13 0.99 -14.71
C MET A 109 10.78 1.26 -14.04
N GLU A 110 9.69 0.90 -14.71
CA GLU A 110 8.39 0.74 -14.07
C GLU A 110 8.28 -0.68 -13.50
N HIS A 111 7.74 -0.79 -12.29
CA HIS A 111 7.49 -2.04 -11.62
C HIS A 111 6.17 -1.93 -10.87
N GLU A 112 5.55 -3.07 -10.55
CA GLU A 112 4.33 -3.15 -9.78
C GLU A 112 4.45 -4.31 -8.79
N ASP A 113 4.17 -4.03 -7.51
CA ASP A 113 4.15 -5.02 -6.45
C ASP A 113 2.84 -4.89 -5.64
N PRO A 114 2.32 -5.98 -5.05
CA PRO A 114 1.10 -5.93 -4.24
C PRO A 114 1.14 -4.93 -3.07
N GLN A 115 2.33 -4.66 -2.55
CA GLN A 115 2.59 -3.72 -1.46
C GLN A 115 2.91 -2.29 -1.93
N MET A 116 2.72 -2.00 -3.23
CA MET A 116 3.08 -0.74 -3.86
C MET A 116 1.92 -0.10 -4.63
N ILE A 117 1.93 1.24 -4.69
CA ILE A 117 1.24 1.98 -5.74
C ILE A 117 2.04 3.22 -6.19
N THR A 118 2.06 3.44 -7.51
CA THR A 118 2.63 4.65 -8.15
C THR A 118 1.50 5.55 -8.65
N LEU A 119 1.53 6.84 -8.32
CA LEU A 119 0.47 7.79 -8.64
C LEU A 119 1.03 9.06 -9.28
N ALA A 120 0.50 9.40 -10.46
CA ALA A 120 0.67 10.74 -11.03
C ALA A 120 0.01 11.82 -10.15
N GLY A 121 0.39 13.09 -10.35
CA GLY A 121 -0.18 14.23 -9.63
C GLY A 121 -1.71 14.28 -9.73
N GLY A 122 -2.36 14.57 -8.60
CA GLY A 122 -3.82 14.63 -8.48
C GLY A 122 -4.55 13.29 -8.49
N LYS A 123 -3.84 12.15 -8.61
CA LYS A 123 -4.46 10.82 -8.64
C LYS A 123 -4.66 10.24 -7.24
N THR A 124 -5.52 9.22 -7.17
CA THR A 124 -5.80 8.46 -5.95
C THR A 124 -5.86 6.99 -6.32
N GLY A 125 -5.37 6.13 -5.43
CA GLY A 125 -5.48 4.69 -5.54
C GLY A 125 -5.45 4.03 -4.17
N GLU A 126 -5.27 2.72 -4.13
CA GLU A 126 -5.31 1.98 -2.88
C GLU A 126 -4.35 0.80 -2.82
N VAL A 127 -3.87 0.53 -1.60
CA VAL A 127 -3.14 -0.69 -1.24
C VAL A 127 -3.92 -1.34 -0.10
N ILE A 128 -4.23 -2.63 -0.23
CA ILE A 128 -4.90 -3.38 0.84
C ILE A 128 -3.90 -4.38 1.43
N TRP A 129 -3.59 -4.23 2.70
CA TRP A 129 -2.54 -5.01 3.36
C TRP A 129 -3.03 -5.61 4.68
N GLN A 130 -2.69 -6.87 4.91
CA GLN A 130 -2.93 -7.55 6.20
C GLN A 130 -1.63 -7.65 6.99
N PHE A 131 -1.60 -7.04 8.18
CA PHE A 131 -0.44 -7.05 9.06
C PHE A 131 -0.40 -8.30 9.93
N THR A 132 0.23 -9.38 9.47
CA THR A 132 0.23 -10.68 10.18
C THR A 132 1.23 -10.76 11.34
N LYS A 133 2.25 -9.90 11.36
CA LYS A 133 3.33 -9.85 12.36
C LYS A 133 3.33 -8.51 13.10
N ALA A 134 3.53 -8.52 14.41
CA ALA A 134 3.74 -7.31 15.19
C ALA A 134 5.17 -6.78 15.00
N GLY A 135 5.35 -5.46 15.06
CA GLY A 135 6.63 -4.81 14.79
C GLY A 135 6.47 -3.50 14.03
N LYS A 136 7.59 -3.00 13.51
CA LYS A 136 7.61 -1.82 12.65
C LYS A 136 7.59 -2.25 11.19
N VAL A 137 6.72 -1.64 10.39
CA VAL A 137 6.74 -1.71 8.93
C VAL A 137 6.97 -0.30 8.42
N ASP A 138 7.88 -0.10 7.48
CA ASP A 138 8.15 1.20 6.89
C ASP A 138 7.33 1.38 5.60
N PHE A 139 7.14 2.63 5.19
CA PHE A 139 6.73 2.95 3.84
C PHE A 139 7.50 4.13 3.30
N ALA A 140 7.74 4.15 2.00
CA ALA A 140 8.50 5.23 1.37
C ALA A 140 8.10 5.46 -0.09
N CYS A 141 8.51 6.61 -0.62
CA CYS A 141 8.55 6.86 -2.06
C CYS A 141 9.96 6.57 -2.57
N LEU A 142 10.08 5.73 -3.60
CA LEU A 142 11.37 5.25 -4.11
C LEU A 142 11.77 5.90 -5.44
N GLN A 143 11.03 6.94 -5.85
CA GLN A 143 11.44 7.81 -6.94
C GLN A 143 12.82 8.42 -6.62
N PRO A 144 13.77 8.44 -7.58
CA PRO A 144 15.11 9.00 -7.38
C PRO A 144 15.08 10.37 -6.70
N GLY A 145 15.79 10.51 -5.57
CA GLY A 145 15.85 11.73 -4.76
C GLY A 145 14.75 11.87 -3.69
N HIS A 146 13.58 11.24 -3.86
CA HIS A 146 12.45 11.42 -2.92
C HIS A 146 12.72 10.70 -1.59
N TYR A 147 13.26 9.47 -1.64
CA TYR A 147 13.64 8.71 -0.45
C TYR A 147 14.68 9.45 0.40
N ASP A 148 15.74 9.98 -0.22
CA ASP A 148 16.81 10.71 0.46
C ASP A 148 16.36 12.07 0.99
N ALA A 149 15.38 12.71 0.33
CA ALA A 149 14.72 13.92 0.83
C ALA A 149 13.82 13.67 2.06
N GLY A 150 13.67 12.42 2.48
CA GLY A 150 12.94 12.03 3.69
C GLY A 150 11.48 11.67 3.44
N MET A 151 11.09 11.33 2.22
CA MET A 151 9.74 10.83 1.92
C MET A 151 9.57 9.40 2.42
N LYS A 152 9.40 9.29 3.74
CA LYS A 152 9.30 8.04 4.50
C LYS A 152 8.24 8.18 5.58
N GLY A 153 7.69 7.06 6.01
CA GLY A 153 6.82 6.95 7.16
C GLY A 153 6.85 5.53 7.73
N ALA A 154 6.14 5.32 8.82
CA ALA A 154 6.11 4.04 9.50
C ALA A 154 4.70 3.63 9.95
N VAL A 155 4.47 2.33 9.93
CA VAL A 155 3.35 1.65 10.56
C VAL A 155 3.86 0.91 11.79
N THR A 156 3.30 1.24 12.95
CA THR A 156 3.56 0.51 14.21
C THR A 156 2.49 -0.55 14.40
N VAL A 157 2.86 -1.82 14.32
CA VAL A 157 1.96 -2.96 14.50
C VAL A 157 2.03 -3.47 15.94
N ALA A 158 1.01 -3.16 16.74
CA ALA A 158 0.90 -3.66 18.10
C ALA A 158 0.52 -5.15 18.14
N LYS A 159 1.11 -5.92 19.07
CA LYS A 159 0.73 -7.32 19.32
C LYS A 159 -0.73 -7.42 19.76
N SER A 160 -1.47 -8.32 19.13
CA SER A 160 -2.84 -8.64 19.54
C SER A 160 -2.82 -9.31 20.92
N GLY A 161 -3.58 -8.75 21.87
CA GLY A 161 -3.63 -9.22 23.27
C GLY A 161 -2.77 -8.43 24.27
N SER A 162 -2.00 -7.43 23.84
CA SER A 162 -1.33 -6.53 24.79
C SER A 162 -2.35 -5.54 25.36
N LYS A 163 -2.78 -5.74 26.61
CA LYS A 163 -3.55 -4.76 27.37
C LYS A 163 -2.71 -3.48 27.43
N ALA A 164 -3.22 -2.38 26.85
CA ALA A 164 -2.57 -1.08 26.94
C ALA A 164 -2.22 -0.79 28.40
N ALA A 165 -0.94 -0.57 28.69
CA ALA A 165 -0.50 -0.16 30.02
C ALA A 165 -1.10 1.23 30.29
N SER A 166 -2.26 1.25 30.94
CA SER A 166 -2.88 2.46 31.46
C SER A 166 -2.01 3.00 32.57
N THR A 167 -1.27 4.08 32.29
CA THR A 167 -0.63 4.90 33.31
C THR A 167 -1.72 5.45 34.24
N LYS A 168 -1.84 4.87 35.43
CA LYS A 168 -2.73 5.37 36.47
C LYS A 168 -2.10 6.62 37.10
N PRO A 169 -2.78 7.78 37.18
CA PRO A 169 -2.31 8.89 37.99
C PRO A 169 -2.35 8.48 39.46
N GLY A 170 -1.23 8.60 40.15
CA GLY A 170 -1.15 8.35 41.59
C GLY A 170 -1.91 9.43 42.36
N SER A 171 -3.08 9.09 42.91
CA SER A 171 -3.64 9.82 44.05
C SER A 171 -2.75 9.55 45.26
N LYS A 172 -2.06 10.59 45.76
CA LYS A 172 -1.70 10.65 47.18
C LYS A 172 -2.79 11.43 47.89
N ALA A 173 -3.48 10.71 48.77
CA ALA A 173 -4.47 11.22 49.69
C ALA A 173 -3.82 12.11 50.74
N ASP A 174 -4.63 13.05 51.19
CA ASP A 174 -4.42 13.99 52.29
C ASP A 174 -4.08 13.27 53.60
N GLY A 175 -3.12 13.85 54.34
CA GLY A 175 -2.84 13.51 55.74
C GLY A 175 -2.69 14.80 56.53
N HIS A 176 -3.75 15.15 57.26
CA HIS A 176 -3.84 16.33 58.13
C HIS A 176 -3.39 15.99 59.57
N ALA A 177 -3.01 17.04 60.30
CA ALA A 177 -2.96 17.22 61.76
C ALA A 177 -1.58 17.11 62.47
N ASP A 178 -1.01 18.30 62.72
CA ASP A 178 -0.68 18.90 64.03
C ASP A 178 0.14 18.11 65.07
N HIS A 179 1.19 18.74 65.61
CA HIS A 179 1.20 19.26 66.99
C HIS A 179 2.50 20.04 67.31
N ALA A 180 2.33 21.10 68.10
CA ALA A 180 3.33 22.07 68.54
C ALA A 180 4.33 21.53 69.59
N HIS A 181 5.50 22.18 69.68
CA HIS A 181 6.13 22.67 70.90
C HIS A 181 7.11 23.80 70.56
#